data_AF-A0A8B6BNW2-F1
#
_entry.id   AF-A0A8B6BNW2-F1
#
_cell.length_a   1.000
_cell.length_b   1.000
_cell.length_c   1.000
_cell.angle_alpha   90.00
_cell.angle_beta   90.00
_cell.angle_gamma   90.00
#
_symmetry.space_group_name_H-M   'P 1'
#
loop_
_entity.id
_entity.type
_entity.pdbx_description
1 polymer ?
#
loop_
_entity_poly.entity_id
_entity_poly.type
_entity_poly.pdbx_seq_one_letter_code
_entity_poly.pdbx_strand_id
1 'polypeptide(L)'
;MTFDRIEKQVVVNWTGIPTDIEIDFVDKRVYWMEFITGVLKSSLYNGSDVKTVVSTNMSIITRDIDIGGDYVFCTSYYKILKIHKSSGQILSVVHREPTLIFGLLFYQQEGKTISVSKLPLLFIIQFNE
;
A
#
# COMPACT_ATOMS: atom_id res chain seq x y z
N MET A 1 6.69 -29.50 -2.52
CA MET A 1 7.50 -28.56 -1.74
C MET A 1 6.88 -28.46 -0.36
N THR A 2 7.50 -29.11 0.60
CA THR A 2 7.07 -29.14 2.00
C THR A 2 7.64 -27.91 2.71
N PHE A 3 6.78 -27.09 3.33
CA PHE A 3 7.15 -25.89 4.07
C PHE A 3 7.71 -26.26 5.45
N ASP A 4 8.83 -26.98 5.50
CA ASP A 4 9.29 -27.66 6.72
C ASP A 4 10.24 -26.82 7.59
N ARG A 5 10.27 -25.50 7.43
CA ARG A 5 10.93 -24.64 8.43
C ARG A 5 10.39 -23.22 8.39
N ILE A 6 9.52 -22.89 9.34
CA ILE A 6 9.16 -21.50 9.62
C ILE A 6 10.23 -20.96 10.57
N GLU A 7 11.27 -20.36 10.01
CA GLU A 7 12.22 -19.56 10.80
C GLU A 7 11.64 -18.15 10.96
N LYS A 8 11.34 -17.77 12.21
CA LYS A 8 10.89 -16.41 12.53
C LYS A 8 12.12 -15.51 12.70
N GLN A 9 12.23 -14.48 11.87
CA GLN A 9 13.28 -13.46 11.96
C GLN A 9 12.67 -12.06 12.02
N VAL A 10 13.30 -11.17 12.79
CA VAL A 10 13.04 -9.73 12.70
C VAL A 10 13.79 -9.18 11.49
N VAL A 11 13.04 -8.77 10.46
CA VAL A 11 13.61 -8.25 9.20
C VAL A 11 13.97 -6.78 9.34
N VAL A 12 13.07 -5.96 9.90
CA VAL A 12 13.32 -4.56 10.22
C VAL A 12 12.99 -4.34 11.69
N ASN A 13 13.95 -3.81 12.46
CA ASN A 13 13.73 -3.41 13.84
C ASN A 13 13.24 -1.95 13.87
N TRP A 14 11.95 -1.74 14.17
CA TRP A 14 11.31 -0.43 14.14
C TRP A 14 10.25 -0.29 15.23
N THR A 15 10.06 0.92 15.74
CA THR A 15 9.27 1.22 16.95
C THR A 15 7.95 1.95 16.68
N GLY A 16 7.54 2.09 15.43
CA GLY A 16 6.25 2.72 15.09
C GLY A 16 5.11 1.71 14.97
N ILE A 17 3.92 2.21 14.65
CA ILE A 17 2.70 1.42 14.52
C ILE A 17 2.43 1.20 13.02
N PRO A 18 2.68 -0.01 12.46
CA PRO A 18 2.31 -0.30 11.09
C PRO A 18 0.78 -0.37 10.99
N THR A 19 0.21 0.25 9.97
CA THR A 19 -1.21 0.07 9.66
C THR A 19 -1.43 -1.15 8.81
N ASP A 20 -0.55 -1.32 7.82
CA ASP A 20 -0.59 -2.39 6.83
C ASP A 20 0.81 -2.59 6.21
N ILE A 21 1.03 -3.75 5.60
CA ILE A 21 2.29 -4.20 5.04
C ILE A 21 2.06 -4.97 3.74
N GLU A 22 2.79 -4.58 2.69
CA GLU A 22 2.64 -5.18 1.37
C GLU A 22 3.95 -5.60 0.72
N ILE A 23 3.88 -6.64 -0.11
CA ILE A 23 5.04 -7.25 -0.76
C ILE A 23 5.03 -6.88 -2.25
N ASP A 24 6.09 -6.20 -2.67
CA ASP A 24 6.40 -6.03 -4.09
C ASP A 24 7.28 -7.19 -4.56
N PHE A 25 6.69 -8.08 -5.36
CA PHE A 25 7.38 -9.24 -5.94
C PHE A 25 8.35 -8.90 -7.07
N VAL A 26 8.15 -7.75 -7.73
CA VAL A 26 8.99 -7.32 -8.86
C VAL A 26 10.24 -6.64 -8.35
N ASP A 27 10.08 -5.62 -7.49
CA ASP A 27 11.19 -4.85 -6.93
C ASP A 27 11.85 -5.54 -5.73
N LYS A 28 11.31 -6.68 -5.28
CA LYS A 28 11.76 -7.47 -4.12
C LYS A 28 11.81 -6.65 -2.83
N ARG A 29 10.75 -5.89 -2.60
CA ARG A 29 10.65 -4.92 -1.51
C ARG A 29 9.41 -5.13 -0.69
N VAL A 30 9.50 -4.80 0.59
CA VAL A 30 8.39 -4.72 1.52
C VAL A 30 8.05 -3.25 1.69
N TYR A 31 6.77 -2.90 1.62
CA TYR A 31 6.26 -1.55 1.87
C TYR A 31 5.39 -1.57 3.11
N TRP A 32 5.48 -0.53 3.94
CA TRP A 32 4.62 -0.40 5.11
C TRP A 32 4.37 1.07 5.43
N MET A 33 3.22 1.33 6.04
CA MET A 33 2.80 2.68 6.41
C MET A 33 2.77 2.83 7.94
N GLU A 34 3.26 3.97 8.42
CA GLU A 34 3.23 4.33 9.85
C GLU A 34 1.97 5.13 10.20
N PHE A 35 1.14 4.61 11.12
CA PHE A 35 -0.16 5.19 11.48
C PHE A 35 -0.06 6.65 11.96
N ILE A 36 0.91 6.92 12.84
CA ILE A 36 1.01 8.21 13.52
C ILE A 36 1.56 9.28 12.58
N THR A 37 2.57 8.93 11.78
CA THR A 37 3.33 9.90 10.98
C THR A 37 2.85 9.97 9.53
N GLY A 38 2.05 9.01 9.06
CA GLY A 38 1.63 8.94 7.65
C GLY A 38 2.81 8.77 6.69
N VAL A 39 3.89 8.12 7.16
CA VAL A 39 5.10 7.88 6.38
C VAL A 39 5.04 6.50 5.74
N LEU A 40 5.14 6.47 4.41
CA LEU A 40 5.32 5.23 3.65
C LEU A 40 6.80 4.90 3.60
N LYS A 41 7.16 3.72 4.11
CA LYS A 41 8.52 3.21 4.10
C LYS A 41 8.60 1.95 3.25
N SER A 42 9.83 1.60 2.90
CA SER A 42 10.13 0.37 2.21
C SER A 42 11.52 -0.14 2.52
N SER A 43 11.72 -1.45 2.40
CA SER A 43 13.02 -2.12 2.50
C SER A 43 13.10 -3.24 1.48
N LEU A 44 14.29 -3.77 1.24
CA LEU A 44 14.46 -5.08 0.62
C LEU A 44 13.92 -6.19 1.56
N TYR A 45 13.70 -7.40 1.03
CA TYR A 45 13.20 -8.55 1.80
C TYR A 45 14.09 -8.96 2.98
N ASN A 46 15.38 -8.65 2.91
CA ASN A 46 16.33 -8.91 4.00
C ASN A 46 16.38 -7.75 5.02
N GLY A 47 15.53 -6.73 4.87
CA GLY A 47 15.46 -5.56 5.76
C GLY A 47 16.51 -4.49 5.51
N SER A 48 17.38 -4.67 4.52
CA SER A 48 18.33 -3.63 4.10
C SER A 48 17.66 -2.58 3.19
N ASP A 49 18.36 -1.48 2.95
CA ASP A 49 17.86 -0.36 2.11
C ASP A 49 16.49 0.18 2.58
N VAL A 50 16.35 0.36 3.89
CA VAL A 50 15.19 1.02 4.48
C VAL A 50 15.17 2.48 4.00
N LYS A 51 14.12 2.87 3.28
CA LYS A 51 13.94 4.23 2.79
C LYS A 51 12.52 4.74 3.02
N THR A 52 12.42 6.05 3.21
CA THR A 52 11.14 6.77 3.16
C THR A 52 10.76 7.00 1.71
N VAL A 53 9.61 6.46 1.29
CA VAL A 53 9.06 6.64 -0.06
C VAL A 53 8.30 7.96 -0.13
N VAL A 54 7.49 8.24 0.89
CA VAL A 54 6.84 9.53 1.04
C VAL A 54 6.70 9.87 2.52
N SER A 55 6.92 11.15 2.85
CA SER A 55 6.58 11.72 4.15
C SER A 55 5.51 12.76 3.92
N THR A 56 4.32 12.54 4.47
CA THR A 56 3.23 13.50 4.33
C THR A 56 3.04 14.24 5.64
N ASN A 57 2.84 15.56 5.59
CA ASN A 57 2.44 16.35 6.77
C ASN A 57 0.95 16.18 7.11
N MET A 58 0.27 15.29 6.41
CA MET A 58 -1.17 15.13 6.53
C MET A 58 -1.44 13.97 7.49
N SER A 59 -2.47 14.14 8.31
CA SER A 59 -3.19 13.09 9.02
C SER A 59 -3.81 12.10 8.03
N ILE A 60 -3.02 11.53 7.13
CA ILE A 60 -3.40 10.43 6.27
C ILE A 60 -3.42 9.23 7.19
N ILE A 61 -4.54 9.06 7.89
CA ILE A 61 -4.85 7.76 8.46
C ILE A 61 -5.05 6.85 7.25
N THR A 62 -3.94 6.25 6.84
CA THR A 62 -3.92 5.15 5.90
C THR A 62 -4.30 3.92 6.69
N ARG A 63 -5.30 3.19 6.21
CA ARG A 63 -5.65 1.91 6.84
C ARG A 63 -5.04 0.75 6.10
N ASP A 64 -4.88 0.92 4.80
CA ASP A 64 -4.53 -0.14 3.86
C ASP A 64 -3.67 0.43 2.73
N ILE A 65 -2.72 -0.38 2.27
CA ILE A 65 -1.88 -0.12 1.10
C ILE A 65 -1.99 -1.29 0.13
N ASP A 66 -1.73 -1.05 -1.15
CA ASP A 66 -1.53 -2.13 -2.13
C ASP A 66 -0.55 -1.70 -3.22
N ILE A 67 0.05 -2.66 -3.90
CA ILE A 67 1.09 -2.47 -4.90
C ILE A 67 0.53 -2.78 -6.29
N GLY A 68 0.71 -1.84 -7.23
CA GLY A 68 0.33 -2.05 -8.63
C GLY A 68 1.22 -1.27 -9.59
N GLY A 69 1.88 -2.00 -10.51
CA GLY A 69 2.83 -1.41 -11.46
C GLY A 69 3.93 -0.62 -10.74
N ASP A 70 4.19 0.63 -11.14
CA ASP A 70 5.18 1.52 -10.51
C ASP A 70 4.65 2.26 -9.26
N TYR A 71 3.49 1.86 -8.73
CA TYR A 71 2.78 2.64 -7.73
C TYR A 71 2.44 1.85 -6.46
N VAL A 72 2.37 2.59 -5.36
CA VAL A 72 1.73 2.19 -4.10
C VAL A 72 0.40 2.93 -4.01
N PHE A 73 -0.68 2.18 -3.91
CA PHE A 73 -1.99 2.71 -3.61
C PHE A 73 -2.17 2.74 -2.10
N CYS A 74 -2.72 3.81 -1.56
CA CYS A 74 -3.01 3.89 -0.14
C CYS A 74 -4.35 4.57 0.11
N THR A 75 -5.04 4.08 1.12
CA THR A 75 -6.30 4.67 1.58
C THR A 75 -6.01 5.91 2.42
N SER A 76 -6.93 6.86 2.40
CA SER A 76 -6.99 8.01 3.30
C SER A 76 -8.45 8.18 3.73
N TYR A 77 -8.73 9.09 4.65
CA TYR A 77 -10.09 9.37 5.16
C TYR A 77 -11.17 9.34 4.07
N TYR A 78 -10.97 10.06 2.97
CA TYR A 78 -11.96 10.20 1.88
C TYR A 78 -11.35 10.08 0.47
N LYS A 79 -10.16 9.49 0.36
CA LYS A 79 -9.42 9.44 -0.90
C LYS A 79 -8.64 8.14 -0.99
N ILE A 80 -8.34 7.76 -2.22
CA ILE A 80 -7.24 6.84 -2.51
C ILE A 80 -6.12 7.66 -3.13
N LEU A 81 -4.91 7.47 -2.62
CA LEU A 81 -3.71 8.08 -3.16
C LEU A 81 -2.96 7.02 -3.96
N LYS A 82 -2.41 7.44 -5.09
CA LYS A 82 -1.52 6.65 -5.95
C LYS A 82 -0.14 7.29 -5.85
N ILE A 83 0.81 6.62 -5.23
CA ILE A 83 2.15 7.14 -4.94
C ILE A 83 3.15 6.44 -5.83
N HIS A 84 3.96 7.19 -6.58
CA HIS A 84 5.00 6.61 -7.41
C HIS A 84 6.14 6.06 -6.53
N LYS A 85 6.50 4.77 -6.69
CA LYS A 85 7.43 4.04 -5.80
C LYS A 85 8.81 4.67 -5.69
N SER A 86 9.36 5.18 -6.79
CA SER A 86 10.72 5.74 -6.84
C SER A 86 10.79 7.24 -6.53
N SER A 87 9.89 8.05 -7.09
CA SER A 87 9.90 9.50 -6.92
C SER A 87 9.15 9.99 -5.68
N GLY A 88 8.29 9.16 -5.08
CA GLY A 88 7.41 9.56 -3.98
C GLY A 88 6.30 10.51 -4.41
N GLN A 89 6.13 10.76 -5.71
CA GLN A 89 5.11 11.66 -6.23
C GLN A 89 3.71 11.13 -5.92
N ILE A 90 2.87 11.98 -5.32
CA ILE A 90 1.48 11.65 -4.98
C ILE A 90 0.56 12.09 -6.13
N LEU A 91 -0.12 11.12 -6.75
CA LEU A 91 -1.19 11.30 -7.71
C LEU A 91 -2.51 10.94 -7.01
N SER A 92 -3.47 11.85 -6.88
CA SER A 92 -4.75 11.53 -6.21
C SER A 92 -5.74 10.94 -7.22
N VAL A 93 -6.17 9.69 -7.03
CA VAL A 93 -7.32 9.12 -7.75
C VAL A 93 -8.55 9.33 -6.88
N VAL A 94 -9.33 10.36 -7.22
CA VAL A 94 -10.34 10.95 -6.35
C VAL A 94 -11.66 10.20 -6.48
N HIS A 95 -11.79 9.09 -5.75
CA HIS A 95 -13.11 8.64 -5.32
C HIS A 95 -13.42 9.32 -3.98
N ARG A 96 -14.50 10.12 -3.92
CA ARG A 96 -14.98 10.76 -2.69
C ARG A 96 -16.29 10.11 -2.30
N GLU A 97 -16.27 9.30 -1.25
CA GLU A 97 -17.48 8.89 -0.55
C GLU A 97 -17.29 9.17 0.94
N PRO A 98 -18.35 9.55 1.68
CA PRO A 98 -18.24 9.91 3.10
C PRO A 98 -18.04 8.70 4.03
N THR A 99 -17.83 7.50 3.48
CA THR A 99 -17.67 6.26 4.24
C THR A 99 -16.22 5.87 4.42
N LEU A 100 -15.88 5.42 5.63
CA LEU A 100 -14.56 4.87 5.95
C LEU A 100 -14.21 3.70 5.01
N ILE A 101 -13.07 3.82 4.35
CA ILE A 101 -12.43 2.75 3.58
C ILE A 101 -11.60 1.93 4.56
N PHE A 102 -11.85 0.62 4.67
CA PHE A 102 -11.10 -0.25 5.57
C PHE A 102 -10.20 -1.25 4.85
N GLY A 103 -10.48 -1.57 3.59
CA GLY A 103 -9.62 -2.41 2.75
C GLY A 103 -9.57 -1.92 1.31
N LEU A 104 -8.47 -2.23 0.64
CA LEU A 104 -8.10 -1.89 -0.72
C LEU A 104 -7.48 -3.13 -1.38
N LEU A 105 -7.89 -3.42 -2.62
CA LEU A 105 -7.25 -4.43 -3.44
C LEU A 105 -7.03 -3.87 -4.84
N PHE A 106 -5.79 -3.88 -5.29
CA PHE A 106 -5.38 -3.65 -6.65
C PHE A 106 -5.65 -4.91 -7.47
N TYR A 107 -6.37 -4.73 -8.56
CA TYR A 107 -6.70 -5.82 -9.47
C TYR A 107 -6.48 -5.36 -10.92
N GLN A 108 -5.63 -6.09 -11.65
CA GLN A 108 -5.40 -5.86 -13.07
C GLN A 108 -6.05 -6.98 -13.88
N GLN A 109 -6.98 -6.63 -14.77
CA GLN A 109 -7.63 -7.56 -15.70
C GLN A 109 -7.38 -7.09 -17.13
N GLU A 110 -6.92 -7.99 -18.00
CA GLU A 110 -6.89 -7.72 -19.44
C GLU A 110 -8.32 -7.67 -19.98
N GLY A 111 -8.73 -6.48 -20.46
CA GLY A 111 -10.00 -6.29 -21.15
C GLY A 111 -11.23 -6.11 -20.26
N LYS A 112 -11.65 -4.83 -20.18
CA LYS A 112 -13.02 -4.30 -19.98
C LYS A 112 -13.44 -3.86 -18.57
N THR A 113 -13.74 -2.56 -18.52
CA THR A 113 -14.55 -1.70 -17.62
C THR A 113 -14.38 -1.81 -16.10
N ILE A 114 -14.04 -0.65 -15.52
CA ILE A 114 -13.89 -0.31 -14.11
C ILE A 114 -15.17 -0.60 -13.32
N SER A 115 -15.06 -1.39 -12.26
CA SER A 115 -16.04 -1.40 -11.17
C SER A 115 -15.32 -1.27 -9.84
N VAL A 116 -15.61 -0.22 -9.09
CA VAL A 116 -15.36 -0.21 -7.65
C VAL A 116 -16.46 -1.06 -7.03
N SER A 117 -16.21 -2.36 -6.82
CA SER A 117 -17.20 -3.21 -6.16
C SER A 117 -17.21 -2.87 -4.67
N LYS A 118 -18.27 -2.22 -4.21
CA LYS A 118 -18.54 -2.02 -2.79
C LYS A 118 -18.95 -3.36 -2.18
N LEU A 119 -17.98 -4.14 -1.74
CA LEU A 119 -18.23 -5.07 -0.64
C LEU A 119 -18.25 -4.23 0.64
N PRO A 120 -19.06 -4.57 1.65
CA PRO A 120 -19.03 -3.82 2.90
C PRO A 120 -17.57 -3.75 3.39
N LEU A 121 -17.01 -2.53 3.38
CA LEU A 121 -15.68 -2.16 3.86
C LEU A 121 -14.46 -2.44 2.94
N LEU A 122 -14.62 -3.02 1.75
CA LEU A 122 -13.52 -3.31 0.80
C LEU A 122 -13.73 -2.57 -0.54
N PHE A 123 -12.67 -1.93 -1.03
CA PHE A 123 -12.64 -1.22 -2.32
C PHE A 123 -11.68 -1.93 -3.27
N ILE A 124 -12.19 -2.38 -4.42
CA ILE A 124 -11.36 -2.91 -5.51
C ILE A 124 -11.07 -1.78 -6.47
N ILE A 125 -9.79 -1.61 -6.81
CA ILE A 125 -9.35 -0.63 -7.81
C ILE A 125 -8.85 -1.40 -9.03
N GLN A 126 -9.52 -1.20 -10.15
CA GLN A 126 -9.15 -1.77 -11.44
C GLN A 126 -8.67 -0.67 -12.38
N PHE A 127 -7.48 -0.83 -12.94
CA PHE A 127 -6.94 0.04 -13.99
C PHE A 127 -6.90 -0.73 -15.32
N ASN A 128 -7.28 -0.04 -16.39
CA ASN A 128 -7.02 -0.48 -17.76
C ASN A 128 -5.81 0.29 -18.27
N GLU A 129 -4.86 -0.42 -18.91
CA GLU A 129 -3.88 0.22 -19.80
C GLU A 129 -4.55 0.64 -21.11
#